data_AF-A0A9X0TLP7-F1
#
_entry.id   AF-A0A9X0TLP7-F1
#
_cell.length_a   1.000
_cell.length_b   1.000
_cell.length_c   1.000
_cell.angle_alpha   90.00
_cell.angle_beta   90.00
_cell.angle_gamma   90.00
#
_symmetry.space_group_name_H-M   'P 1'
#
loop_
_entity.id
_entity.type
_entity.pdbx_description
1 polymer ?
#
loop_
_entity_poly.entity_id
_entity_poly.type
_entity_poly.pdbx_seq_one_letter_code
_entity_poly.pdbx_strand_id
1 'polypeptide(L)'
;MKTKFKTLIKKLHHKNLLVIKVKDENSVPKIVYKGKKLKHKRNLKFYWDTRTNIKTGGYDVEIEHYVKGTERRPGKIEKLGFKSLFRN
;
A
#
# COMPACT_ATOMS: atom_id res chain seq x y z
N MET A 1 -26.27 -0.50 23.35
CA MET A 1 -25.44 0.39 22.49
C MET A 1 -24.03 -0.16 22.12
N LYS A 2 -23.60 -1.33 22.62
CA LYS A 2 -22.25 -1.90 22.37
C LYS A 2 -22.09 -2.66 21.04
N THR A 3 -23.18 -3.10 20.42
CA THR A 3 -23.19 -3.98 19.24
C THR A 3 -22.80 -3.24 17.94
N LYS A 4 -23.27 -2.01 17.75
CA LYS A 4 -22.99 -1.21 16.52
C LYS A 4 -21.50 -0.90 16.35
N PHE A 5 -20.78 -0.63 17.45
CA PHE A 5 -19.34 -0.35 17.45
C PHE A 5 -18.50 -1.58 17.04
N LYS A 6 -18.85 -2.77 17.54
CA LYS A 6 -18.17 -4.03 17.19
C LYS A 6 -18.26 -4.34 15.70
N THR A 7 -19.41 -4.09 15.06
CA THR A 7 -19.60 -4.22 13.60
C THR A 7 -18.81 -3.19 12.80
N LEU A 8 -18.66 -1.95 13.29
CA LEU A 8 -17.89 -0.91 12.63
C LEU A 8 -16.39 -1.25 12.60
N ILE A 9 -15.87 -1.76 13.73
CA ILE A 9 -14.48 -2.22 13.87
C ILE A 9 -14.24 -3.48 13.00
N LYS A 10 -15.21 -4.42 12.94
CA LYS A 10 -15.15 -5.57 12.02
C LYS A 10 -15.08 -5.15 10.54
N LYS A 11 -15.86 -4.14 10.13
CA LYS A 11 -15.79 -3.57 8.77
C LYS A 11 -14.45 -2.90 8.46
N LEU A 12 -13.76 -2.37 9.47
CA LEU A 12 -12.39 -1.84 9.33
C LEU A 12 -11.36 -2.96 9.14
N HIS A 13 -11.54 -4.11 9.79
CA HIS A 13 -10.60 -5.23 9.83
C HIS A 13 -10.51 -6.08 8.55
N HIS A 14 -11.49 -6.00 7.65
CA HIS A 14 -11.51 -6.81 6.42
C HIS A 14 -11.01 -6.08 5.17
N LYS A 15 -10.43 -4.88 5.30
CA LYS A 15 -9.83 -4.20 4.14
C LYS A 15 -8.42 -4.73 3.92
N ASN A 16 -8.19 -5.30 2.74
CA ASN A 16 -6.84 -5.66 2.27
C ASN A 16 -5.90 -4.45 2.44
N LEU A 17 -4.73 -4.68 3.06
CA LEU A 17 -3.73 -3.64 3.26
C LEU A 17 -3.21 -3.10 1.93
N LEU A 18 -2.92 -3.99 0.99
CA LEU A 18 -2.46 -3.69 -0.35
C LEU A 18 -3.25 -4.53 -1.34
N VAL A 19 -3.70 -3.91 -2.43
CA VAL A 19 -4.26 -4.58 -3.59
C VAL A 19 -3.55 -4.06 -4.82
N ILE A 20 -2.90 -4.96 -5.55
CA ILE A 20 -2.29 -4.69 -6.86
C ILE A 20 -3.12 -5.45 -7.88
N LYS A 21 -3.74 -4.75 -8.82
CA LYS A 21 -4.44 -5.36 -9.96
C LYS A 21 -3.77 -4.92 -11.25
N VAL A 22 -3.24 -5.88 -11.98
CA VAL A 22 -2.65 -5.73 -13.31
C VAL A 22 -3.58 -6.44 -14.29
N LYS A 23 -3.90 -5.80 -15.41
CA LYS A 23 -4.80 -6.39 -16.42
C LYS A 23 -4.02 -7.27 -17.41
N ASP A 24 -2.87 -6.78 -17.85
CA ASP A 24 -1.95 -7.36 -18.81
C ASP A 24 -0.54 -6.79 -18.53
N GLU A 25 0.50 -7.37 -19.12
CA GLU A 25 1.91 -7.04 -18.83
C GLU A 25 2.27 -5.57 -19.06
N ASN A 26 1.57 -4.88 -19.97
CA ASN A 26 1.84 -3.49 -20.34
C ASN A 26 0.89 -2.49 -19.66
N SER A 27 -0.15 -2.99 -18.99
CA SER A 27 -1.16 -2.16 -18.34
C SER A 27 -0.65 -1.54 -17.05
N VAL A 28 -0.93 -0.24 -16.88
CA VAL A 28 -0.61 0.48 -15.64
C VAL A 28 -1.37 -0.14 -14.44
N PRO A 29 -0.67 -0.52 -13.36
CA PRO A 29 -1.30 -1.19 -12.22
C PRO A 29 -2.30 -0.30 -11.47
N LYS A 30 -3.43 -0.89 -11.11
CA LYS A 30 -4.37 -0.34 -10.13
C LYS A 30 -3.90 -0.72 -8.74
N ILE A 31 -3.38 0.26 -8.00
CA ILE A 31 -2.88 0.09 -6.63
C ILE A 31 -3.87 0.70 -5.65
N VAL A 32 -4.28 -0.09 -4.66
CA VAL A 32 -5.03 0.36 -3.48
C VAL A 32 -4.20 0.05 -2.24
N TYR A 33 -3.88 1.08 -1.46
CA TYR A 33 -3.11 0.95 -0.21
C TYR A 33 -3.91 1.51 0.97
N LYS A 34 -4.03 0.75 2.06
CA LYS A 34 -4.86 1.07 3.24
C LYS A 34 -6.29 1.51 2.86
N GLY A 35 -6.86 0.83 1.86
CA GLY A 35 -8.19 1.13 1.33
C GLY A 35 -8.30 2.38 0.44
N LYS A 36 -7.21 3.10 0.17
CA LYS A 36 -7.19 4.28 -0.71
C LYS A 36 -6.61 3.92 -2.07
N LYS A 37 -7.35 4.24 -3.14
CA LYS A 37 -6.85 4.09 -4.52
C LYS A 37 -5.85 5.19 -4.81
N LEU A 38 -4.62 4.81 -5.12
CA LEU A 38 -3.58 5.76 -5.50
C LEU A 38 -3.76 6.17 -6.98
N LYS A 39 -3.39 7.39 -7.33
CA LYS A 39 -3.35 7.94 -8.70
C LYS A 39 -1.91 8.39 -9.00
N HIS A 40 -1.59 8.59 -10.28
CA HIS A 40 -0.28 9.09 -10.74
C HIS A 40 0.92 8.32 -10.15
N LYS A 41 0.89 6.98 -10.26
CA LYS A 41 1.96 6.14 -9.73
C LYS A 41 3.20 6.31 -10.57
N ARG A 42 4.34 6.38 -9.89
CA ARG A 42 5.65 6.48 -10.51
C ARG A 42 6.39 5.15 -10.41
N ASN A 43 6.40 4.56 -9.23
CA ASN A 43 7.11 3.31 -8.96
C ASN A 43 6.36 2.47 -7.92
N LEU A 44 6.45 1.16 -8.04
CA LEU A 44 5.99 0.20 -7.07
C LEU A 44 7.06 -0.87 -6.92
N LYS A 45 7.62 -1.00 -5.74
CA LYS A 45 8.47 -2.14 -5.36
C LYS A 45 7.70 -3.00 -4.39
N PHE A 46 7.42 -4.22 -4.80
CA PHE A 46 6.89 -5.26 -3.94
C PHE A 46 7.96 -6.34 -3.84
N TYR A 47 8.38 -6.62 -2.62
CA TYR A 47 9.28 -7.73 -2.34
C TYR A 47 8.59 -8.69 -1.40
N TRP A 48 8.76 -9.98 -1.64
CA TRP A 48 8.26 -11.02 -0.77
C TRP A 48 9.30 -12.13 -0.69
N ASP A 49 9.56 -12.60 0.53
CA ASP A 49 10.47 -13.69 0.82
C ASP A 49 9.72 -14.78 1.61
N THR A 50 9.76 -15.99 1.08
CA THR A 50 9.11 -17.18 1.65
C THR A 50 9.99 -17.91 2.67
N ARG A 51 11.20 -17.41 2.98
CA ARG A 51 12.07 -18.04 3.98
C ARG A 51 11.33 -18.20 5.32
N THR A 52 11.41 -19.40 5.86
CA THR A 52 10.58 -19.92 6.97
C THR A 52 10.89 -19.34 8.34
N ASN A 53 12.00 -18.62 8.52
CA ASN A 53 12.32 -17.98 9.79
C ASN A 53 11.62 -16.60 9.87
N ILE A 54 10.84 -16.39 10.94
CA ILE A 54 10.10 -15.14 11.26
C ILE A 54 10.99 -13.89 11.23
N LYS A 55 12.30 -14.05 11.48
CA LYS A 55 13.28 -12.97 11.43
C LYS A 55 13.87 -12.70 10.04
N THR A 56 13.47 -13.45 9.01
CA THR A 56 14.06 -13.34 7.66
C THR A 56 13.04 -13.41 6.52
N GLY A 57 11.82 -13.90 6.78
CA GLY A 57 10.71 -13.90 5.81
C GLY A 57 9.83 -12.65 5.92
N GLY A 58 8.96 -12.45 4.93
CA GLY A 58 7.97 -11.36 4.93
C GLY A 58 7.87 -10.62 3.60
N TYR A 59 7.16 -9.48 3.60
CA TYR A 59 7.09 -8.58 2.44
C TYR A 59 7.43 -7.16 2.83
N ASP A 60 7.97 -6.46 1.84
CA ASP A 60 8.14 -5.02 1.85
C ASP A 60 7.37 -4.41 0.69
N VAL A 61 6.90 -3.19 0.93
CA VAL A 61 6.17 -2.43 -0.09
C VAL A 61 6.72 -1.01 -0.07
N GLU A 62 7.19 -0.54 -1.22
CA GLU A 62 7.48 0.88 -1.46
C GLU A 62 6.62 1.34 -2.64
N ILE A 63 5.81 2.36 -2.42
CA ILE A 63 4.92 2.95 -3.43
C ILE A 63 5.28 4.40 -3.59
N GLU A 64 5.74 4.78 -4.77
CA GLU A 64 5.98 6.18 -5.14
C GLU A 64 4.86 6.69 -6.04
N HIS A 65 4.29 7.84 -5.71
CA HIS A 65 3.32 8.50 -6.56
C HIS A 65 3.43 10.01 -6.51
N TYR A 66 2.99 10.66 -7.58
CA TYR A 66 2.89 12.10 -7.64
C TYR A 66 1.65 12.58 -6.91
N VAL A 67 1.84 13.61 -6.09
CA VAL A 67 0.75 14.36 -5.46
C VAL A 67 0.76 15.75 -6.04
N LYS A 68 -0.38 16.13 -6.63
CA LYS A 68 -0.58 17.46 -7.18
C LYS A 68 -0.44 18.48 -6.05
N GLY A 69 0.35 19.52 -6.33
CA GLY A 69 0.48 20.67 -5.45
C GLY A 69 -0.82 21.46 -5.34
N THR A 70 -0.91 22.32 -4.33
CA THR A 70 -1.96 23.34 -4.25
C THR A 70 -1.49 24.62 -4.94
N GLU A 71 -2.36 25.62 -5.13
CA GLU A 71 -1.98 26.90 -5.78
C GLU A 71 -0.73 27.56 -5.18
N ARG A 72 -0.44 27.27 -3.90
CA ARG A 72 0.70 27.86 -3.16
C ARG A 72 1.89 26.91 -2.98
N ARG A 73 1.83 25.67 -3.47
CA ARG A 73 2.92 24.68 -3.27
C ARG A 73 3.11 23.81 -4.51
N PRO A 74 4.37 23.58 -4.95
CA PRO A 74 4.63 22.67 -6.05
C PRO A 74 4.18 21.24 -5.72
N GLY A 75 3.88 20.47 -6.77
CA GLY A 75 3.65 19.03 -6.62
C GLY A 75 4.91 18.33 -6.10
N LYS A 76 4.71 17.21 -5.42
CA LYS A 76 5.81 16.41 -4.85
C LYS A 76 5.60 14.93 -5.10
N ILE A 77 6.69 14.18 -4.98
CA ILE A 77 6.65 12.72 -4.93
C ILE A 77 6.41 12.32 -3.48
N GLU A 78 5.38 11.52 -3.24
CA GLU A 78 5.14 10.88 -1.94
C GLU A 78 5.55 9.41 -2.00
N LYS A 79 6.20 8.97 -0.91
CA LYS A 79 6.56 7.57 -0.67
C LYS A 79 5.65 7.00 0.40
N LEU A 80 5.01 5.87 0.09
CA LEU A 80 4.15 5.12 0.98
C LEU A 80 4.64 3.69 1.08
N GLY A 81 4.20 2.98 2.12
CA GLY A 81 4.50 1.57 2.30
C GLY A 81 5.16 1.31 3.65
N PHE A 82 5.96 0.26 3.71
CA PHE A 82 6.75 -0.11 4.88
C PHE A 82 7.90 -1.04 4.46
N LYS A 83 8.97 -1.00 5.25
CA LYS A 83 10.09 -1.93 5.15
C LYS A 83 10.13 -2.75 6.44
N SER A 84 10.31 -4.07 6.31
CA SER A 84 10.52 -4.97 7.42
C SER A 84 11.78 -4.57 8.17
N LEU A 85 11.69 -4.47 9.49
CA LEU A 85 12.81 -4.15 10.38
C LEU A 85 13.90 -5.22 10.36
N PHE A 86 13.57 -6.44 9.92
CA PHE A 86 14.48 -7.57 9.94
C PHE A 86 15.22 -7.76 8.61
N ARG A 87 15.06 -6.81 7.68
CA ARG A 87 15.72 -6.85 6.38
C ARG A 87 16.65 -5.65 6.21
N ASN A 88 17.95 -5.94 6.21
CA ASN A 88 19.01 -4.97 5.90
C ASN A 88 18.88 -4.50 4.45
#